data_AF-A0A426UGJ8-F1
#
_entry.id   AF-A0A426UGJ8-F1
#
_cell.length_a   1.000
_cell.length_b   1.000
_cell.length_c   1.000
_cell.angle_alpha   90.00
_cell.angle_beta   90.00
_cell.angle_gamma   90.00
#
_symmetry.space_group_name_H-M   'P 1'
#
loop_
_entity.id
_entity.type
_entity.pdbx_description
1 polymer ?
#
loop_
_entity_poly.entity_id
_entity_poly.type
_entity_poly.pdbx_seq_one_letter_code
_entity_poly.pdbx_strand_id
1 'polypeptide(L)'
;MSRGRLRILSAIGIGCYALAAIVGFFLLADDRGRGLLVPLWIAHGVLLAVLLTRLCADEVGLSAALLVVGASLTAVYIADLARDDLTLERRGERITATVVGDWPAPDRGRETDTYDYALARHDGSRLPGPSLRAVSGSLAVGQSVTVLADPDGVLRPRLPGDADATGDVLGVGAFALVALGVVAATARRGAAVAHRREERARVAEQEHTLREALRTASADDHGFVEVHPAHYPDVPHRRAAGIAGELGLEPADEPGSWRFRR
;
A
#
# COMPACT_ATOMS: atom_id res chain seq x y z
N MET A 1 2.41 27.65 -5.05
CA MET A 1 1.51 26.47 -4.92
C MET A 1 1.35 26.13 -3.45
N SER A 2 0.13 25.86 -2.97
CA SER A 2 -0.08 25.48 -1.56
C SER A 2 0.54 24.10 -1.27
N ARG A 3 1.13 23.92 -0.07
CA ARG A 3 1.76 22.66 0.36
C ARG A 3 0.81 21.45 0.24
N GLY A 4 -0.50 21.68 0.39
CA GLY A 4 -1.54 20.66 0.19
C GLY A 4 -1.65 20.16 -1.26
N ARG A 5 -1.62 21.06 -2.27
CA ARG A 5 -1.66 20.66 -3.69
C ARG A 5 -0.45 19.83 -4.08
N LEU A 6 0.74 20.18 -3.59
CA LEU A 6 1.96 19.44 -3.89
C LEU A 6 1.87 17.99 -3.41
N ARG A 7 1.29 17.75 -2.23
CA ARG A 7 1.12 16.39 -1.66
C ARG A 7 0.10 15.55 -2.41
N ILE A 8 -0.99 16.14 -2.86
CA ILE A 8 -1.98 15.43 -3.69
C ILE A 8 -1.34 15.00 -5.00
N LEU A 9 -0.60 15.91 -5.66
CA LEU A 9 0.13 15.58 -6.89
C LEU A 9 1.20 14.51 -6.64
N SER A 10 1.92 14.56 -5.52
CA SER A 10 2.86 13.50 -5.12
C SER A 10 2.16 12.16 -4.90
N ALA A 11 1.01 12.13 -4.21
CA ALA A 11 0.26 10.90 -4.00
C ALA A 11 -0.25 10.28 -5.31
N ILE A 12 -0.75 11.11 -6.23
CA ILE A 12 -1.14 10.67 -7.58
C ILE A 12 0.08 10.10 -8.31
N GLY A 13 1.21 10.82 -8.31
CA GLY A 13 2.45 10.36 -8.94
C GLY A 13 2.95 9.03 -8.39
N ILE A 14 2.90 8.84 -7.06
CA ILE A 14 3.28 7.58 -6.41
C ILE A 14 2.32 6.45 -6.80
N GLY A 15 1.01 6.73 -6.82
CA GLY A 15 0.00 5.76 -7.26
C GLY A 15 0.19 5.33 -8.72
N CYS A 16 0.38 6.28 -9.63
CA CYS A 16 0.68 6.01 -11.04
C CYS A 16 1.97 5.22 -11.20
N TYR A 17 3.01 5.56 -10.43
CA TYR A 17 4.26 4.81 -10.41
C TYR A 17 4.06 3.36 -9.96
N ALA A 18 3.30 3.13 -8.89
CA ALA A 18 3.03 1.77 -8.39
C ALA A 18 2.31 0.92 -9.45
N LEU A 19 1.29 1.48 -10.11
CA LEU A 19 0.59 0.80 -11.20
C LEU A 19 1.52 0.52 -12.39
N ALA A 20 2.32 1.50 -12.81
CA ALA A 20 3.28 1.32 -13.89
C ALA A 20 4.33 0.26 -13.57
N ALA A 21 4.78 0.20 -12.31
CA ALA A 21 5.69 -0.85 -11.85
C ALA A 21 5.04 -2.23 -11.90
N ILE A 22 3.80 -2.40 -11.39
CA ILE A 22 3.07 -3.67 -11.48
C ILE A 22 2.98 -4.15 -12.93
N VAL A 23 2.53 -3.28 -13.84
CA VAL A 23 2.43 -3.60 -15.28
C VAL A 23 3.80 -3.92 -15.86
N GLY A 24 4.82 -3.11 -15.57
CA GLY A 24 6.18 -3.31 -16.06
C GLY A 24 6.79 -4.63 -15.60
N PHE A 25 6.67 -4.97 -14.31
CA PHE A 25 7.16 -6.24 -13.77
C PHE A 25 6.46 -7.45 -14.41
N PHE A 26 5.14 -7.36 -14.60
CA PHE A 26 4.37 -8.41 -15.28
C PHE A 26 4.82 -8.62 -16.73
N LEU A 27 5.14 -7.54 -17.46
CA LEU A 27 5.66 -7.65 -18.83
C LEU A 27 7.09 -8.19 -18.88
N LEU A 28 7.93 -7.87 -17.88
CA LEU A 28 9.32 -8.32 -17.83
C LEU A 28 9.51 -9.74 -17.29
N ALA A 29 8.48 -10.34 -16.67
CA ALA A 29 8.58 -11.63 -15.99
C ALA A 29 9.04 -12.77 -16.93
N ASP A 30 8.62 -12.73 -18.20
CA ASP A 30 8.90 -13.79 -19.18
C ASP A 30 10.19 -13.56 -19.99
N ASP A 31 10.55 -12.30 -20.26
CA ASP A 31 11.63 -11.98 -21.20
C ASP A 31 13.02 -11.90 -20.54
N ARG A 32 13.09 -11.70 -19.23
CA ARG A 32 14.36 -11.46 -18.53
C ARG A 32 14.51 -12.32 -17.29
N GLY A 33 15.56 -13.15 -17.30
CA GLY A 33 15.89 -14.03 -16.18
C GLY A 33 16.01 -13.31 -14.83
N ARG A 34 15.89 -14.09 -13.75
CA ARG A 34 15.82 -13.62 -12.35
C ARG A 34 16.90 -12.61 -11.95
N GLY A 35 18.05 -12.61 -12.63
CA GLY A 35 19.16 -11.67 -12.40
C GLY A 35 18.79 -10.19 -12.57
N LEU A 36 17.81 -9.83 -13.41
CA LEU A 36 17.35 -8.44 -13.54
C LEU A 36 16.11 -8.13 -12.68
N LEU A 37 15.20 -9.10 -12.52
CA LEU A 37 13.95 -8.89 -11.79
C LEU A 37 14.20 -8.61 -10.31
N VAL A 38 15.12 -9.33 -9.67
CA VAL A 38 15.45 -9.14 -8.25
C VAL A 38 15.95 -7.71 -7.95
N PRO A 39 16.99 -7.17 -8.63
CA PRO A 39 17.44 -5.81 -8.36
C PRO A 39 16.37 -4.76 -8.68
N LEU A 40 15.52 -5.00 -9.68
CA LEU A 40 14.43 -4.09 -10.02
C LEU A 40 13.36 -4.06 -8.90
N TRP A 41 13.00 -5.22 -8.32
CA TRP A 41 12.12 -5.29 -7.14
C TRP A 41 12.71 -4.59 -5.93
N ILE A 42 14.02 -4.76 -5.67
CA ILE A 42 14.72 -4.04 -4.59
C ILE A 42 14.65 -2.53 -4.83
N ALA A 43 14.97 -2.07 -6.04
CA ALA A 43 14.90 -0.66 -6.41
C ALA A 43 13.47 -0.11 -6.25
N HIS A 44 12.47 -0.88 -6.65
CA HIS A 44 11.06 -0.53 -6.48
C HIS A 44 10.69 -0.34 -5.00
N GLY A 45 11.08 -1.29 -4.13
CA GLY A 45 10.84 -1.20 -2.70
C GLY A 45 11.55 -0.04 -2.03
N VAL A 46 12.82 0.20 -2.37
CA VAL A 46 13.59 1.35 -1.85
C VAL A 46 12.95 2.67 -2.28
N LEU A 47 12.54 2.78 -3.55
CA LEU A 47 11.90 4.00 -4.05
C LEU A 47 10.57 4.27 -3.33
N LEU A 48 9.72 3.25 -3.16
CA LEU A 48 8.47 3.38 -2.40
C LEU A 48 8.72 3.78 -0.95
N ALA A 49 9.72 3.19 -0.29
CA ALA A 49 10.09 3.55 1.07
C ALA A 49 10.47 5.03 1.16
N VAL A 50 11.32 5.54 0.25
CA VAL A 50 11.71 6.95 0.21
C VAL A 50 10.50 7.87 -0.07
N LEU A 51 9.66 7.52 -1.04
CA LEU A 51 8.52 8.35 -1.43
C LEU A 51 7.45 8.42 -0.33
N LEU A 52 7.11 7.28 0.29
CA LEU A 52 6.04 7.20 1.30
C LEU A 52 6.48 7.73 2.66
N THR A 53 7.74 7.55 3.05
CA THR A 53 8.29 8.21 4.26
C THR A 53 8.30 9.72 4.13
N ARG A 54 8.69 10.25 2.96
CA ARG A 54 8.58 11.69 2.67
C ARG A 54 7.13 12.20 2.69
N LEU A 55 6.18 11.37 2.28
CA LEU A 55 4.77 11.74 2.24
C LEU A 55 4.12 11.77 3.65
N CYS A 56 4.50 10.82 4.53
CA CYS A 56 3.85 10.64 5.83
C CYS A 56 4.50 11.43 6.98
N ALA A 57 5.77 11.85 6.84
CA ALA A 57 6.56 12.57 7.86
C ALA A 57 6.80 11.83 9.20
N ASP A 58 6.33 10.58 9.33
CA ASP A 58 6.42 9.72 10.52
C ASP A 58 6.90 8.28 10.16
N GLU A 59 7.19 7.46 11.18
CA GLU A 59 7.67 6.06 11.10
C GLU A 59 6.75 5.11 10.30
N VAL A 60 5.48 5.48 10.10
CA VAL A 60 4.46 4.66 9.41
C VAL A 60 4.74 4.55 7.89
N GLY A 61 5.59 5.43 7.33
CA GLY A 61 5.91 5.42 5.90
C GLY A 61 6.59 4.14 5.42
N LEU A 62 7.42 3.50 6.26
CA LEU A 62 8.10 2.25 5.91
C LEU A 62 7.12 1.07 5.85
N SER A 63 6.25 0.96 6.85
CA SER A 63 5.22 -0.09 6.88
C SER A 63 4.26 0.03 5.70
N ALA A 64 3.89 1.26 5.33
CA ALA A 64 3.08 1.50 4.14
C ALA A 64 3.80 1.07 2.86
N ALA A 65 5.10 1.34 2.73
CA ALA A 65 5.88 0.88 1.58
C ALA A 65 5.93 -0.64 1.49
N LEU A 66 6.15 -1.34 2.60
CA LEU A 66 6.13 -2.80 2.63
C LEU A 66 4.78 -3.38 2.19
N LEU A 67 3.66 -2.78 2.62
CA LEU A 67 2.32 -3.18 2.18
C LEU A 67 2.12 -2.97 0.68
N VAL A 68 2.57 -1.84 0.13
CA VAL A 68 2.46 -1.55 -1.31
C VAL A 68 3.33 -2.52 -2.12
N VAL A 69 4.56 -2.81 -1.67
CA VAL A 69 5.45 -3.79 -2.33
C VAL A 69 4.82 -5.18 -2.29
N GLY A 70 4.32 -5.61 -1.13
CA GLY A 70 3.64 -6.90 -0.98
C GLY A 70 2.42 -7.02 -1.89
N ALA A 71 1.55 -6.01 -1.90
CA ALA A 71 0.39 -5.97 -2.80
C ALA A 71 0.81 -5.99 -4.27
N SER A 72 1.87 -5.27 -4.64
CA SER A 72 2.39 -5.26 -6.01
C SER A 72 2.93 -6.63 -6.42
N LEU A 73 3.69 -7.30 -5.53
CA LEU A 73 4.22 -8.63 -5.77
C LEU A 73 3.10 -9.65 -5.95
N THR A 74 2.08 -9.62 -5.08
CA THR A 74 0.91 -10.49 -5.19
C THR A 74 0.11 -10.21 -6.46
N ALA A 75 -0.06 -8.94 -6.84
CA ALA A 75 -0.73 -8.58 -8.09
C ALA A 75 -0.01 -9.14 -9.32
N VAL A 76 1.33 -9.01 -9.38
CA VAL A 76 2.13 -9.56 -10.50
C VAL A 76 2.04 -11.08 -10.52
N TYR A 77 2.12 -11.73 -9.37
CA TYR A 77 2.00 -13.19 -9.27
C TYR A 77 0.63 -13.70 -9.77
N ILE A 78 -0.47 -13.07 -9.34
CA ILE A 78 -1.80 -13.48 -9.79
C ILE A 78 -2.01 -13.16 -11.27
N ALA A 79 -1.45 -12.05 -11.77
CA ALA A 79 -1.54 -11.70 -13.19
C ALA A 79 -0.84 -12.75 -14.08
N ASP A 80 0.27 -13.32 -13.61
CA ASP A 80 0.99 -14.41 -14.27
C ASP A 80 0.11 -15.67 -14.37
N LEU A 81 -0.53 -16.07 -13.27
CA LEU A 81 -1.48 -17.19 -13.24
C LEU A 81 -2.68 -16.94 -14.18
N ALA A 82 -3.25 -15.73 -14.13
CA ALA A 82 -4.35 -15.35 -15.00
C ALA A 82 -3.96 -15.40 -16.48
N ARG A 83 -2.71 -15.04 -16.82
CA ARG A 83 -2.21 -15.10 -18.21
C ARG A 83 -2.17 -16.54 -18.71
N ASP A 84 -1.66 -17.47 -17.90
CA ASP A 84 -1.59 -18.89 -18.25
C ASP A 84 -3.00 -19.46 -18.48
N ASP A 85 -3.91 -19.17 -17.55
CA ASP A 85 -5.29 -19.67 -17.59
C ASP A 85 -6.06 -19.06 -18.79
N LEU A 86 -5.95 -17.74 -19.04
CA LEU A 86 -6.50 -17.10 -20.24
C LEU A 86 -5.91 -17.65 -21.53
N THR A 87 -4.63 -18.01 -21.52
CA THR A 87 -3.97 -18.59 -22.70
C THR A 87 -4.55 -19.98 -22.96
N LEU A 88 -4.71 -20.82 -21.93
CA LEU A 88 -5.36 -22.12 -22.05
C LEU A 88 -6.83 -22.01 -22.47
N GLU A 89 -7.59 -21.05 -21.97
CA GLU A 89 -8.98 -20.82 -22.42
C GLU A 89 -9.04 -20.44 -23.91
N ARG A 90 -8.09 -19.63 -24.39
CA ARG A 90 -8.10 -19.07 -25.74
C ARG A 90 -7.56 -20.02 -26.81
N ARG A 91 -6.49 -20.76 -26.52
CA ARG A 91 -5.81 -21.64 -27.49
C ARG A 91 -5.72 -23.10 -27.06
N GLY A 92 -6.09 -23.42 -25.82
CA GLY A 92 -6.01 -24.77 -25.30
C GLY A 92 -6.98 -25.70 -26.04
N GLU A 93 -6.50 -26.89 -26.35
CA GLU A 93 -7.31 -27.94 -26.97
C GLU A 93 -7.95 -28.79 -25.88
N ARG A 94 -9.25 -29.09 -26.04
CA ARG A 94 -9.94 -30.05 -25.15
C ARG A 94 -9.56 -31.47 -25.57
N ILE A 95 -8.83 -32.15 -24.71
CA ILE A 95 -8.35 -33.50 -24.96
C ILE A 95 -8.85 -34.44 -23.87
N THR A 96 -9.45 -35.55 -24.28
CA THR A 96 -9.74 -36.67 -23.37
C THR A 96 -8.46 -37.49 -23.18
N ALA A 97 -7.95 -37.51 -21.97
CA ALA A 97 -6.73 -38.23 -21.61
C ALA A 97 -6.99 -39.17 -20.42
N THR A 98 -6.26 -40.27 -20.38
CA THR A 98 -6.28 -41.24 -19.29
C THR A 98 -5.13 -40.96 -18.34
N VAL A 99 -5.42 -40.96 -17.03
CA VAL A 99 -4.40 -40.84 -15.99
C VAL A 99 -3.59 -42.13 -15.97
N VAL A 100 -2.29 -42.05 -16.24
CA VAL A 100 -1.39 -43.22 -16.30
C VAL A 100 -0.49 -43.38 -15.09
N GLY A 101 -0.42 -42.35 -14.24
CA GLY A 101 0.33 -42.38 -13.00
C GLY A 101 0.19 -41.08 -12.25
N ASP A 102 0.51 -41.14 -10.97
CA ASP A 102 0.49 -40.02 -10.04
C ASP A 102 1.70 -40.10 -9.12
N TRP A 103 2.18 -38.94 -8.68
CA TRP A 103 3.21 -38.83 -7.66
C TRP A 103 3.03 -37.56 -6.85
N PRO A 104 3.51 -37.52 -5.60
CA PRO A 104 3.47 -36.30 -4.80
C PRO A 104 4.20 -35.17 -5.52
N ALA A 105 3.58 -33.99 -5.61
CA ALA A 105 4.26 -32.83 -6.17
C ALA A 105 5.45 -32.46 -5.27
N PRO A 106 6.61 -32.07 -5.83
CA PRO A 106 7.76 -31.67 -5.03
C PRO A 106 7.38 -30.44 -4.17
N ASP A 107 7.37 -30.63 -2.85
CA ASP A 107 6.87 -29.71 -1.84
C ASP A 107 7.28 -28.24 -2.10
N ARG A 108 6.28 -27.36 -2.24
CA ARG A 108 6.41 -25.93 -1.89
C ARG A 108 5.55 -25.65 -0.67
N GLY A 109 5.98 -26.18 0.49
CA GLY A 109 5.48 -25.76 1.81
C GLY A 109 4.17 -26.40 2.27
N ARG A 110 4.30 -27.32 3.23
CA ARG A 110 3.44 -27.72 4.37
C ARG A 110 1.90 -27.68 4.33
N GLU A 111 1.19 -27.33 3.26
CA GLU A 111 -0.27 -27.14 3.38
C GLU A 111 -1.13 -27.59 2.19
N THR A 112 -0.58 -28.24 1.16
CA THR A 112 -1.43 -28.78 0.08
C THR A 112 -0.98 -30.17 -0.34
N ASP A 113 -1.81 -31.17 -0.02
CA ASP A 113 -1.77 -32.54 -0.56
C ASP A 113 -1.99 -32.45 -2.09
N THR A 114 -0.98 -32.01 -2.83
CA THR A 114 -1.06 -31.80 -4.27
C THR A 114 -0.26 -32.86 -4.98
N TYR A 115 -0.86 -33.50 -5.97
CA TYR A 115 -0.25 -34.57 -6.74
C TYR A 115 -0.08 -34.12 -8.19
N ASP A 116 1.02 -34.55 -8.78
CA ASP A 116 1.28 -34.42 -10.19
C ASP A 116 0.81 -35.72 -10.88
N TYR A 117 -0.07 -35.58 -11.88
CA TYR A 117 -0.71 -36.66 -12.62
C TYR A 117 -0.18 -36.69 -14.06
N ALA A 118 0.37 -37.82 -14.47
CA ALA A 118 0.71 -38.08 -15.87
C ALA A 118 -0.53 -38.44 -16.67
N LEU A 119 -0.69 -37.80 -17.83
CA LEU A 119 -1.80 -38.00 -18.75
C LEU A 119 -1.32 -38.61 -20.06
N ALA A 120 -2.05 -39.60 -20.55
CA ALA A 120 -1.86 -40.16 -21.89
C ALA A 120 -3.13 -40.01 -22.72
N ARG A 121 -2.97 -39.74 -24.02
CA ARG A 121 -4.08 -39.75 -24.97
C ARG A 121 -4.59 -41.17 -25.18
N HIS A 122 -5.76 -41.31 -25.81
CA HIS A 122 -6.36 -42.61 -26.13
C HIS A 122 -5.45 -43.48 -27.03
N ASP A 123 -4.60 -42.87 -27.85
CA ASP A 123 -3.60 -43.57 -28.68
C ASP A 123 -2.37 -44.06 -27.88
N GLY A 124 -2.33 -43.84 -26.57
CA GLY A 124 -1.24 -44.21 -25.68
C GLY A 124 -0.07 -43.21 -25.67
N SER A 125 -0.11 -42.17 -26.50
CA SER A 125 0.92 -41.12 -26.50
C SER A 125 0.82 -40.26 -25.24
N ARG A 126 1.96 -39.78 -24.73
CA ARG A 126 1.98 -38.84 -23.61
C ARG A 126 1.48 -37.48 -24.06
N LEU A 127 0.70 -36.84 -23.20
CA LEU A 127 0.31 -35.45 -23.42
C LEU A 127 1.56 -34.56 -23.36
N PRO A 128 1.80 -33.67 -24.33
CA PRO A 128 2.94 -32.77 -24.32
C PRO A 128 2.84 -31.77 -23.16
N GLY A 129 3.99 -31.42 -22.60
CA GLY A 129 4.12 -30.44 -21.53
C GLY A 129 4.16 -31.00 -20.11
N PRO A 130 3.99 -30.13 -19.09
CA PRO A 130 4.02 -30.51 -17.68
C PRO A 130 2.87 -31.46 -17.30
N SER A 131 3.03 -32.17 -16.18
CA SER A 131 1.95 -33.01 -15.60
C SER A 131 0.79 -32.16 -15.08
N LEU A 132 -0.44 -32.70 -15.16
CA LEU A 132 -1.62 -32.10 -14.54
C LEU A 132 -1.39 -32.05 -13.02
N ARG A 133 -1.77 -30.95 -12.37
CA ARG A 133 -1.70 -30.84 -10.91
C ARG A 133 -3.09 -30.74 -10.34
N ALA A 134 -3.38 -31.59 -9.36
CA ALA A 134 -4.67 -31.59 -8.68
C ALA A 134 -4.51 -32.05 -7.22
N VAL A 135 -5.56 -31.87 -6.43
CA VAL A 135 -5.60 -32.32 -5.04
C VAL A 135 -5.48 -33.85 -4.98
N SER A 136 -4.78 -34.36 -3.97
CA SER A 136 -4.63 -35.79 -3.72
C SER A 136 -5.97 -36.51 -3.73
N GLY A 137 -6.03 -37.65 -4.40
CA GLY A 137 -7.25 -38.47 -4.51
C GLY A 137 -8.35 -37.86 -5.38
N SER A 138 -8.15 -36.70 -6.01
CA SER A 138 -9.13 -36.13 -6.96
C SER A 138 -9.24 -36.95 -8.25
N LEU A 139 -8.18 -37.65 -8.62
CA LEU A 139 -8.08 -38.45 -9.83
C LEU A 139 -7.47 -39.82 -9.52
N ALA A 140 -7.97 -40.86 -10.20
CA ALA A 140 -7.47 -42.23 -10.10
C ALA A 140 -6.72 -42.65 -11.37
N VAL A 141 -5.68 -43.47 -11.22
CA VAL A 141 -5.00 -44.10 -12.37
C VAL A 141 -5.99 -44.97 -13.15
N GLY A 142 -6.00 -44.83 -14.48
CA GLY A 142 -6.96 -45.45 -15.39
C GLY A 142 -8.22 -44.60 -15.64
N GLN A 143 -8.44 -43.53 -14.87
CA GLN A 143 -9.56 -42.63 -15.09
C GLN A 143 -9.35 -41.81 -16.36
N SER A 144 -10.39 -41.70 -17.19
CA SER A 144 -10.41 -40.79 -18.34
C SER A 144 -10.96 -39.43 -17.92
N VAL A 145 -10.21 -38.37 -18.22
CA VAL A 145 -10.52 -36.99 -17.87
C VAL A 145 -10.42 -36.10 -19.10
N THR A 146 -11.28 -35.09 -19.19
CA THR A 146 -11.15 -34.05 -20.21
C THR A 146 -10.35 -32.89 -19.65
N VAL A 147 -9.25 -32.55 -20.30
CA VAL A 147 -8.37 -31.43 -19.93
C VAL A 147 -8.26 -30.43 -21.06
N LEU A 148 -8.00 -29.17 -20.70
CA LEU A 148 -7.47 -28.17 -21.61
C LEU A 148 -5.95 -28.30 -21.62
N ALA A 149 -5.40 -28.64 -22.77
CA ALA A 149 -3.96 -28.80 -22.98
C ALA A 149 -3.45 -27.76 -23.96
N ASP A 150 -2.26 -27.22 -23.69
CA ASP A 150 -1.60 -26.32 -24.61
C ASP A 150 -1.04 -27.10 -25.81
N PRO A 151 -1.40 -26.75 -27.06
CA PRO A 151 -0.89 -27.44 -28.25
C PRO A 151 0.64 -27.35 -28.37
N ASP A 152 1.25 -26.28 -27.88
CA ASP A 152 2.71 -26.11 -27.87
C ASP A 152 3.39 -26.90 -26.74
N GLY A 153 2.63 -27.47 -25.80
CA GLY A 153 3.13 -28.19 -24.64
C GLY A 153 3.93 -27.33 -23.67
N VAL A 154 3.76 -26.00 -23.68
CA VAL A 154 4.48 -25.10 -22.79
C VAL A 154 3.75 -24.98 -21.46
N LEU A 155 2.43 -24.77 -21.52
CA LEU A 155 1.60 -24.60 -20.32
C LEU A 155 1.15 -25.92 -19.72
N ARG A 156 0.97 -25.92 -18.40
CA ARG A 156 0.46 -27.07 -17.66
C ARG A 156 -1.01 -27.32 -18.04
N PRO A 157 -1.42 -28.57 -18.34
CA PRO A 157 -2.82 -28.88 -18.60
C PRO A 157 -3.68 -28.62 -17.36
N ARG A 158 -4.93 -28.18 -17.58
CA ARG A 158 -5.93 -27.84 -16.54
C ARG A 158 -7.27 -28.49 -16.84
N LEU A 159 -8.08 -28.74 -15.81
CA LEU A 159 -9.49 -29.11 -16.02
C LEU A 159 -10.28 -27.87 -16.51
N PRO A 160 -11.33 -28.01 -17.33
CA PRO A 160 -12.07 -26.86 -17.87
C PRO A 160 -12.64 -25.90 -16.83
N GLY A 161 -12.97 -26.37 -15.62
CA GLY A 161 -13.44 -25.51 -14.52
C GLY A 161 -12.32 -24.87 -13.70
N ASP A 162 -11.08 -25.37 -13.83
CA ASP A 162 -9.92 -24.88 -13.07
C ASP A 162 -9.09 -23.87 -13.87
N ALA A 163 -9.44 -23.62 -15.14
CA ALA A 163 -8.79 -22.64 -16.02
C ALA A 163 -9.55 -21.29 -16.08
N ASP A 164 -10.50 -21.05 -15.17
CA ASP A 164 -11.28 -19.80 -15.13
C ASP A 164 -10.44 -18.65 -14.55
N ALA A 165 -9.99 -17.74 -15.43
CA ALA A 165 -9.17 -16.61 -15.06
C ALA A 165 -9.93 -15.47 -14.35
N THR A 166 -11.27 -15.54 -14.24
CA THR A 166 -12.09 -14.45 -13.70
C THR A 166 -11.69 -14.09 -12.27
N GLY A 167 -11.49 -15.11 -11.42
CA GLY A 167 -11.10 -14.93 -10.02
C GLY A 167 -9.73 -14.25 -9.90
N ASP A 168 -8.77 -14.68 -10.72
CA ASP A 168 -7.41 -14.15 -10.71
C ASP A 168 -7.36 -12.71 -11.22
N VAL A 169 -8.07 -12.40 -12.31
CA VAL A 169 -8.16 -11.01 -12.83
C VAL A 169 -8.76 -10.06 -11.80
N LEU A 170 -9.80 -10.49 -11.08
CA LEU A 170 -10.37 -9.70 -9.97
C LEU A 170 -9.36 -9.54 -8.82
N GLY A 171 -8.58 -10.58 -8.53
CA GLY A 171 -7.49 -10.55 -7.57
C GLY A 171 -6.44 -9.49 -7.90
N VAL A 172 -5.98 -9.42 -9.15
CA VAL A 172 -5.04 -8.39 -9.62
C VAL A 172 -5.59 -6.99 -9.37
N GLY A 173 -6.86 -6.76 -9.75
CA GLY A 173 -7.54 -5.49 -9.53
C GLY A 173 -7.64 -5.12 -8.05
N ALA A 174 -7.99 -6.08 -7.19
CA ALA A 174 -8.10 -5.89 -5.76
C ALA A 174 -6.76 -5.47 -5.13
N PHE A 175 -5.65 -6.13 -5.47
CA PHE A 175 -4.32 -5.77 -4.93
C PHE A 175 -3.82 -4.42 -5.46
N ALA A 176 -4.11 -4.08 -6.71
CA ALA A 176 -3.83 -2.74 -7.24
C ALA A 176 -4.61 -1.65 -6.46
N LEU A 177 -5.88 -1.91 -6.13
CA LEU A 177 -6.69 -1.01 -5.31
C LEU A 177 -6.19 -0.90 -3.86
N VAL A 178 -5.71 -1.99 -3.27
CA VAL A 178 -5.06 -1.98 -1.95
C VAL A 178 -3.84 -1.06 -1.96
N ALA A 179 -2.97 -1.20 -2.97
CA ALA A 179 -1.79 -0.35 -3.12
C ALA A 179 -2.18 1.14 -3.20
N LEU A 180 -3.16 1.49 -4.04
CA LEU A 180 -3.67 2.86 -4.15
C LEU A 180 -4.31 3.36 -2.84
N GLY A 181 -5.06 2.51 -2.16
CA GLY A 181 -5.70 2.81 -0.87
C GLY A 181 -4.67 3.16 0.21
N VAL A 182 -3.56 2.41 0.28
CA VAL A 182 -2.45 2.67 1.21
C VAL A 182 -1.76 4.01 0.90
N VAL A 183 -1.50 4.31 -0.38
CA VAL A 183 -0.93 5.60 -0.80
C VAL A 183 -1.87 6.77 -0.44
N ALA A 184 -3.18 6.62 -0.69
CA ALA A 184 -4.15 7.65 -0.36
C ALA A 184 -4.32 7.85 1.16
N ALA A 185 -4.27 6.77 1.95
CA ALA A 185 -4.35 6.83 3.40
C ALA A 185 -3.11 7.51 4.01
N THR A 186 -1.91 7.18 3.52
CA THR A 186 -0.65 7.82 3.96
C THR A 186 -0.62 9.30 3.61
N ALA A 187 -1.06 9.69 2.41
CA ALA A 187 -1.18 11.09 2.02
C ALA A 187 -2.10 11.89 2.97
N ARG A 188 -3.27 11.33 3.31
CA ARG A 188 -4.22 11.94 4.25
C ARG A 188 -3.64 12.09 5.66
N ARG A 189 -2.95 11.07 6.16
CA ARG A 189 -2.29 11.13 7.47
C ARG A 189 -1.18 12.18 7.51
N GLY A 190 -0.31 12.22 6.50
CA GLY A 190 0.75 13.23 6.41
C GLY A 190 0.19 14.65 6.33
N ALA A 191 -0.94 14.85 5.64
CA ALA A 191 -1.68 16.13 5.64
C ALA A 191 -2.15 16.53 7.05
N ALA A 192 -2.79 15.61 7.78
CA ALA A 192 -3.27 15.88 9.14
C ALA A 192 -2.12 16.19 10.11
N VAL A 193 -1.01 15.45 10.06
CA VAL A 193 0.16 15.68 10.92
C VAL A 193 0.79 17.05 10.65
N ALA A 194 0.93 17.43 9.38
CA ALA A 194 1.48 18.73 9.02
C ALA A 194 0.57 19.88 9.44
N HIS A 195 -0.75 19.71 9.30
CA HIS A 195 -1.70 20.73 9.74
C HIS A 195 -1.60 20.96 11.25
N ARG A 196 -1.55 19.89 12.05
CA ARG A 196 -1.33 19.98 13.51
C ARG A 196 0.01 20.65 13.85
N ARG A 197 1.07 20.40 13.07
CA ARG A 197 2.38 21.02 13.27
C ARG A 197 2.34 22.52 12.97
N GLU A 198 1.64 22.92 11.90
CA GLU A 198 1.44 24.32 11.54
C GLU A 198 0.59 25.06 12.59
N GLU A 199 -0.48 24.45 13.10
CA GLU A 199 -1.28 24.98 14.21
C GLU A 199 -0.43 25.17 15.47
N ARG A 200 0.34 24.14 15.88
CA ARG A 200 1.23 24.24 17.05
C ARG A 200 2.28 25.34 16.88
N ALA A 201 2.83 25.50 15.68
CA ALA A 201 3.80 26.55 15.40
C ALA A 201 3.17 27.95 15.50
N ARG A 202 1.95 28.13 14.97
CA ARG A 202 1.19 29.39 15.08
C ARG A 202 0.86 29.74 16.53
N VAL A 203 0.39 28.77 17.30
CA VAL A 203 0.12 28.95 18.73
C VAL A 203 1.41 29.32 19.47
N ALA A 204 2.52 28.61 19.22
CA ALA A 204 3.80 28.92 19.85
C ALA A 204 4.32 30.33 19.49
N GLU A 205 4.12 30.78 18.25
CA GLU A 205 4.45 32.13 17.81
C GLU A 205 3.60 33.18 18.54
N GLN A 206 2.28 32.97 18.66
CA GLN A 206 1.42 33.87 19.43
C GLN A 206 1.75 33.88 20.92
N GLU A 207 2.06 32.72 21.52
CA GLU A 207 2.53 32.66 22.91
C GLU A 207 3.85 33.42 23.08
N HIS A 208 4.74 33.38 22.09
CA HIS A 208 5.99 34.13 22.12
C HIS A 208 5.76 35.64 22.04
N THR A 209 4.96 36.09 21.08
CA THR A 209 4.58 37.50 20.94
C THR A 209 3.86 38.04 22.19
N LEU A 210 2.96 37.25 22.78
CA LEU A 210 2.28 37.62 24.02
C LEU A 210 3.28 37.78 25.18
N ARG A 211 4.23 36.84 25.30
CA ARG A 211 5.28 36.89 26.32
C ARG A 211 6.17 38.13 26.15
N GLU A 212 6.51 38.50 24.92
CA GLU A 212 7.26 39.73 24.65
C GLU A 212 6.45 41.00 24.94
N ALA A 213 5.17 41.03 24.56
CA ALA A 213 4.28 42.15 24.86
C ALA A 213 4.15 42.36 26.38
N LEU A 214 3.89 41.29 27.15
CA LEU A 214 3.81 41.37 28.61
C LEU A 214 5.13 41.79 29.27
N ARG A 215 6.27 41.36 28.72
CA ARG A 215 7.59 41.74 29.24
C ARG A 215 7.92 43.23 29.01
N THR A 216 7.51 43.77 27.86
CA THR A 216 7.84 45.14 27.45
C THR A 216 6.80 46.17 27.89
N ALA A 217 5.58 45.75 28.19
CA ALA A 217 4.51 46.65 28.59
C ALA A 217 4.82 47.36 29.92
N SER A 218 4.60 48.67 29.94
CA SER A 218 4.54 49.46 31.17
C SER A 218 3.17 49.27 31.83
N ALA A 219 3.17 49.16 33.16
CA ALA A 219 1.92 49.19 33.91
C ALA A 219 1.28 50.58 33.80
N ASP A 220 -0.05 50.62 33.77
CA ASP A 220 -0.84 51.85 33.87
C ASP A 220 -0.68 52.51 35.25
N ASP A 221 -1.30 53.69 35.44
CA ASP A 221 -1.27 54.44 36.71
C ASP A 221 -1.82 53.65 37.92
N HIS A 222 -2.46 52.51 37.67
CA HIS A 222 -3.06 51.62 38.67
C HIS A 222 -2.29 50.30 38.84
N GLY A 223 -1.15 50.14 38.16
CA GLY A 223 -0.28 48.96 38.26
C GLY A 223 -0.69 47.79 37.36
N PHE A 224 -1.58 47.99 36.38
CA PHE A 224 -2.04 46.93 35.48
C PHE A 224 -1.37 47.01 34.10
N VAL A 225 -1.05 45.84 33.57
CA VAL A 225 -0.66 45.62 32.16
C VAL A 225 -1.90 45.11 31.43
N GLU A 226 -2.39 45.86 30.46
CA GLU A 226 -3.55 45.48 29.64
C GLU A 226 -3.11 44.93 28.28
N VAL A 227 -3.71 43.81 27.89
CA VAL A 227 -3.49 43.18 26.58
C VAL A 227 -4.85 42.81 25.96
N HIS A 228 -5.06 43.20 24.71
CA HIS A 228 -6.29 42.85 24.00
C HIS A 228 -6.25 41.43 23.43
N PRO A 229 -7.24 40.56 23.74
CA PRO A 229 -7.31 39.18 23.26
C PRO A 229 -7.33 39.06 21.73
N ALA A 230 -7.86 40.08 21.04
CA ALA A 230 -7.97 40.12 19.58
C ALA A 230 -6.60 40.05 18.87
N HIS A 231 -5.51 40.43 19.53
CA HIS A 231 -4.15 40.31 19.00
C HIS A 231 -3.57 38.89 19.15
N TYR A 232 -4.22 38.01 19.92
CA TYR A 232 -3.77 36.65 20.22
C TYR A 232 -4.92 35.64 20.11
N PRO A 233 -5.56 35.54 18.93
CA PRO A 233 -6.80 34.78 18.76
C PRO A 233 -6.67 33.27 19.01
N ASP A 234 -5.46 32.71 18.92
CA ASP A 234 -5.20 31.28 19.11
C ASP A 234 -4.74 30.95 20.55
N VAL A 235 -4.63 31.94 21.44
CA VAL A 235 -4.23 31.75 22.84
C VAL A 235 -5.46 31.84 23.76
N PRO A 236 -5.82 30.79 24.51
CA PRO A 236 -6.93 30.88 25.45
C PRO A 236 -6.53 31.68 26.70
N HIS A 237 -7.49 32.39 27.31
CA HIS A 237 -7.26 33.24 28.49
C HIS A 237 -6.52 32.51 29.62
N ARG A 238 -6.88 31.25 29.92
CA ARG A 238 -6.20 30.42 30.92
C ARG A 238 -4.69 30.26 30.64
N ARG A 239 -4.31 30.14 29.37
CA ARG A 239 -2.90 30.01 28.96
C ARG A 239 -2.20 31.36 29.03
N ALA A 240 -2.86 32.43 28.62
CA ALA A 240 -2.36 33.81 28.76
C ALA A 240 -2.09 34.16 30.24
N ALA A 241 -3.03 33.85 31.14
CA ALA A 241 -2.84 34.01 32.59
C ALA A 241 -1.69 33.17 33.14
N GLY A 242 -1.50 31.94 32.63
CA GLY A 242 -0.33 31.13 32.94
C GLY A 242 0.98 31.78 32.52
N ILE A 243 1.05 32.34 31.30
CA ILE A 243 2.23 33.07 30.79
C ILE A 243 2.48 34.35 31.61
N ALA A 244 1.43 35.07 32.00
CA ALA A 244 1.55 36.23 32.87
C ALA A 244 2.11 35.86 34.24
N GLY A 245 1.63 34.76 34.83
CA GLY A 245 2.17 34.20 36.08
C GLY A 245 3.63 33.75 35.98
N GLU A 246 4.05 33.16 34.85
CA GLU A 246 5.47 32.85 34.56
C GLU A 246 6.37 34.11 34.61
N LEU A 247 5.79 35.29 34.34
CA LEU A 247 6.46 36.60 34.38
C LEU A 247 6.27 37.35 35.71
N GLY A 248 5.60 36.75 36.69
CA GLY A 248 5.35 37.34 38.01
C GLY A 248 4.14 38.30 38.07
N LEU A 249 3.25 38.26 37.08
CA LEU A 249 2.04 39.09 37.05
C LEU A 249 0.82 38.31 37.58
N GLU A 250 -0.07 38.97 38.30
CA GLU A 250 -1.32 38.36 38.81
C GLU A 250 -2.51 38.65 37.87
N PRO A 251 -3.31 37.64 37.50
CA PRO A 251 -4.48 37.88 36.65
C PRO A 251 -5.55 38.69 37.39
N ALA A 252 -6.04 39.75 36.75
CA ALA A 252 -7.21 40.49 37.17
C ALA A 252 -8.36 40.15 36.22
N ASP A 253 -9.45 39.62 36.76
CA ASP A 253 -10.63 39.23 35.98
C ASP A 253 -11.46 40.46 35.62
N GLU A 254 -11.35 40.91 34.37
CA GLU A 254 -12.25 41.92 33.78
C GLU A 254 -12.77 41.40 32.42
N PRO A 255 -14.10 41.41 32.16
CA PRO A 255 -14.65 40.88 30.92
C PRO A 255 -14.33 41.78 29.72
N GLY A 256 -13.50 41.30 28.81
CA GLY A 256 -13.25 41.92 27.49
C GLY A 256 -11.82 42.39 27.23
N SER A 257 -10.99 42.51 28.28
CA SER A 257 -9.55 42.76 28.17
C SER A 257 -8.79 41.85 29.14
N TRP A 258 -7.58 41.41 28.77
CA TRP A 258 -6.75 40.65 29.70
C TRP A 258 -5.90 41.63 30.49
N ARG A 259 -6.22 41.83 31.76
CA ARG A 259 -5.46 42.70 32.67
C ARG A 259 -4.65 41.86 33.64
N PHE A 260 -3.39 42.26 33.82
CA PHE A 260 -2.46 41.58 34.70
C PHE A 260 -1.81 42.61 35.63
N ARG A 261 -1.89 42.38 36.94
CA ARG A 261 -1.29 43.25 37.94
C ARG A 261 0.20 42.95 38.06
N ARG A 262 1.02 44.01 38.07
CA ARG A 262 2.47 43.92 38.26
C ARG A 262 2.87 43.90 39.73
#